data_AF-A0A7W2S642-F1
#
_entry.id   AF-A0A7W2S642-F1
#
_cell.length_a   1.000
_cell.length_b   1.000
_cell.length_c   1.000
_cell.angle_alpha   90.00
_cell.angle_beta   90.00
_cell.angle_gamma   90.00
#
_symmetry.space_group_name_H-M   'P 1'
#
loop_
_entity.id
_entity.type
_entity.pdbx_description
1 polymer ?
#
loop_
_entity_poly.entity_id
_entity_poly.type
_entity_poly.pdbx_seq_one_letter_code
_entity_poly.pdbx_strand_id
1 'polypeptide(L)'
;MSVFDFTSLSPDLILDGLESTGLTVDSGLLALNSYENRVYQFHDMAKTKYVTKFYRPQRWTEAQIREEHDFSFELDASELPLVAPMKIDGESLFSYKGYKFAIFPCRGGRIFEVDNLDQLEWMGRFLGRIHAVAAQKSFSERPTFNSEEMLQQAQLIIEGSNFVPAGLSLPFFTILEQVITVASQQYQPRSQIRLHGDCHVGNILWTEVGPHFVDLDDCRMGPAVQDIWMMLSGDRQQQLLQLDTILTGYNEFYRFEANQLPLIESLRTMRVVNYMAWLCKRWQDPAFPRNFPWFNTEKYWEQQILMLKEQMSALQQPPLSLLGY
;
A
#
# COMPACT_ATOMS: atom_id res chain seq x y z
N MET A 1 -17.76 -18.68 17.34
CA MET A 1 -17.27 -18.93 15.96
C MET A 1 -16.55 -17.67 15.53
N SER A 2 -15.25 -17.72 15.26
CA SER A 2 -14.53 -16.59 14.70
C SER A 2 -15.11 -16.30 13.32
N VAL A 3 -15.71 -15.14 13.11
CA VAL A 3 -16.20 -14.76 11.79
C VAL A 3 -14.98 -14.54 10.89
N PHE A 4 -14.88 -15.30 9.80
CA PHE A 4 -13.70 -15.37 8.92
C PHE A 4 -13.73 -14.34 7.77
N ASP A 5 -14.72 -13.44 7.75
CA ASP A 5 -14.90 -12.46 6.69
C ASP A 5 -15.69 -11.22 7.16
N PHE A 6 -15.89 -10.27 6.25
CA PHE A 6 -16.71 -9.08 6.49
C PHE A 6 -18.21 -9.30 6.30
N THR A 7 -18.68 -10.54 6.08
CA THR A 7 -20.12 -10.78 5.80
C THR A 7 -21.01 -10.39 6.98
N SER A 8 -20.47 -10.39 8.21
CA SER A 8 -21.21 -10.00 9.42
C SER A 8 -21.02 -8.53 9.84
N LEU A 9 -20.18 -7.75 9.13
CA LEU A 9 -19.98 -6.33 9.45
C LEU A 9 -21.13 -5.51 8.86
N SER A 10 -22.26 -5.51 9.56
CA SER A 10 -23.44 -4.69 9.20
C SER A 10 -23.23 -3.21 9.54
N PRO A 11 -23.96 -2.29 8.88
CA PRO A 11 -24.03 -0.89 9.30
C PRO A 11 -24.30 -0.72 10.79
N ASP A 12 -25.25 -1.48 11.36
CA ASP A 12 -25.57 -1.42 12.79
C ASP A 12 -24.38 -1.81 13.67
N LEU A 13 -23.60 -2.83 13.28
CA LEU A 13 -22.41 -3.23 14.04
C LEU A 13 -21.32 -2.15 14.02
N ILE A 14 -21.21 -1.43 12.90
CA ILE A 14 -20.28 -0.30 12.78
C ILE A 14 -20.72 0.86 13.67
N LEU A 15 -22.01 1.20 13.66
CA LEU A 15 -22.58 2.25 14.52
C LEU A 15 -22.40 1.90 16.00
N ASP A 16 -22.78 0.70 16.42
CA ASP A 16 -22.57 0.19 17.78
C ASP A 16 -21.08 0.28 18.20
N GLY A 17 -20.17 -0.06 17.26
CA GLY A 17 -18.74 0.01 17.49
C GLY A 17 -18.26 1.44 17.73
N LEU A 18 -18.69 2.39 16.90
CA LEU A 18 -18.37 3.82 17.09
C LEU A 18 -18.95 4.38 18.39
N GLU A 19 -20.19 4.03 18.72
CA GLU A 19 -20.81 4.45 19.99
C GLU A 19 -20.08 3.88 21.21
N SER A 20 -19.49 2.69 21.10
CA SER A 20 -18.68 2.10 22.18
C SER A 20 -17.43 2.91 22.54
N THR A 21 -16.97 3.80 21.64
CA THR A 21 -15.87 4.75 21.90
C THR A 21 -16.37 6.10 22.41
N GLY A 22 -17.68 6.24 22.70
CA GLY A 22 -18.31 7.51 23.06
C GLY A 22 -18.56 8.46 21.88
N LEU A 23 -18.31 8.05 20.63
CA LEU A 23 -18.65 8.85 19.45
C LEU A 23 -20.05 8.51 18.96
N THR A 24 -20.91 9.52 18.84
CA THR A 24 -22.24 9.36 18.25
C THR A 24 -22.22 9.79 16.79
N VAL A 25 -22.65 8.90 15.91
CA VAL A 25 -22.81 9.18 14.49
C VAL A 25 -24.12 9.95 14.27
N ASP A 26 -24.04 11.15 13.69
CA ASP A 26 -25.22 11.94 13.32
C ASP A 26 -25.76 11.52 11.95
N SER A 27 -24.87 11.47 10.96
CA SER A 27 -25.24 11.21 9.58
C SER A 27 -24.07 10.67 8.76
N GLY A 28 -24.38 10.00 7.64
CA GLY A 28 -23.38 9.42 6.74
C GLY A 28 -23.30 7.90 6.88
N LEU A 29 -22.11 7.39 7.21
CA LEU A 29 -21.70 6.00 7.03
C LEU A 29 -21.57 5.59 5.55
N LEU A 30 -20.96 6.49 4.77
CA LEU A 30 -20.67 6.28 3.36
C LEU A 30 -19.44 5.38 3.23
N ALA A 31 -19.62 4.20 2.64
CA ALA A 31 -18.50 3.31 2.34
C ALA A 31 -17.52 3.98 1.35
N LEU A 32 -16.25 4.03 1.71
CA LEU A 32 -15.17 4.48 0.85
C LEU A 32 -14.57 3.30 0.08
N ASN A 33 -13.86 3.59 -1.01
CA ASN A 33 -13.25 2.55 -1.84
C ASN A 33 -12.01 1.96 -1.16
N SER A 34 -12.21 0.94 -0.31
CA SER A 34 -11.16 0.14 0.29
C SER A 34 -11.56 -1.33 0.20
N TYR A 35 -10.69 -2.14 -0.42
CA TYR A 35 -10.97 -3.56 -0.67
C TYR A 35 -10.40 -4.46 0.43
N GLU A 36 -9.27 -4.04 1.00
CA GLU A 36 -8.61 -4.78 2.05
C GLU A 36 -9.37 -4.64 3.37
N ASN A 37 -9.62 -3.40 3.79
CA ASN A 37 -10.33 -3.04 5.01
C ASN A 37 -11.70 -2.46 4.67
N ARG A 38 -12.60 -2.38 5.65
CA ARG A 38 -13.87 -1.68 5.45
C ARG A 38 -13.77 -0.29 6.01
N VAL A 39 -13.85 0.70 5.13
CA VAL A 39 -13.63 2.11 5.47
C VAL A 39 -14.94 2.87 5.23
N TYR A 40 -15.37 3.64 6.22
CA TYR A 40 -16.60 4.42 6.16
C TYR A 40 -16.37 5.85 6.60
N GLN A 41 -16.98 6.79 5.90
CA GLN A 41 -17.00 8.20 6.26
C GLN A 41 -18.32 8.56 6.96
N PHE A 42 -18.24 9.32 8.04
CA PHE A 42 -19.41 9.75 8.80
C PHE A 42 -19.22 11.16 9.40
N HIS A 43 -20.31 11.76 9.87
CA HIS A 43 -20.28 12.97 10.68
C HIS A 43 -20.74 12.67 12.10
N ASP A 44 -20.16 13.37 13.07
CA ASP A 44 -20.66 13.38 14.45
C ASP A 44 -21.77 14.42 14.65
N MET A 45 -22.30 14.51 15.88
CA MET A 45 -23.33 15.50 16.27
C MET A 45 -22.87 16.95 16.14
N ALA A 46 -21.56 17.22 16.14
CA ALA A 46 -20.98 18.54 15.91
C ALA A 46 -20.75 18.84 14.42
N LYS A 47 -21.18 17.93 13.52
CA LYS A 47 -20.97 17.97 12.07
C LYS A 47 -19.49 17.88 11.66
N THR A 48 -18.64 17.36 12.55
CA THR A 48 -17.25 17.04 12.25
C THR A 48 -17.18 15.75 11.47
N LYS A 49 -16.37 15.73 10.41
CA LYS A 49 -16.26 14.59 9.51
C LYS A 49 -15.11 13.67 9.91
N TYR A 50 -15.40 12.38 9.98
CA TYR A 50 -14.47 11.32 10.35
C TYR A 50 -14.47 10.18 9.34
N VAL A 51 -13.43 9.37 9.43
CA VAL A 51 -13.31 8.10 8.72
C VAL A 51 -13.07 7.01 9.76
N THR A 52 -13.80 5.90 9.69
CA THR A 52 -13.50 4.69 10.47
C THR A 52 -12.99 3.60 9.55
N LYS A 53 -11.95 2.89 9.99
CA LYS A 53 -11.33 1.77 9.28
C LYS A 53 -11.47 0.53 10.16
N PHE A 54 -12.25 -0.42 9.70
CA PHE A 54 -12.35 -1.76 10.28
C PHE A 54 -11.31 -2.66 9.63
N TYR A 55 -10.31 -3.06 10.41
CA TYR A 55 -9.22 -3.92 9.97
C TYR A 55 -9.75 -5.31 9.62
N ARG A 56 -9.32 -5.85 8.49
CA ARG A 56 -9.68 -7.20 8.10
C ARG A 56 -9.16 -8.21 9.12
N PRO A 57 -10.04 -9.07 9.68
CA PRO A 57 -9.60 -10.13 10.55
C PRO A 57 -8.52 -10.99 9.89
N GLN A 58 -7.51 -11.40 10.68
CA GLN A 58 -6.43 -12.30 10.26
C GLN A 58 -5.47 -11.75 9.19
N ARG A 59 -5.57 -10.46 8.81
CA ARG A 59 -4.54 -9.80 7.99
C ARG A 59 -3.37 -9.38 8.87
N TRP A 60 -3.66 -8.55 9.87
CA TRP A 60 -2.68 -8.04 10.83
C TRP A 60 -3.05 -8.46 12.25
N THR A 61 -2.03 -8.80 13.04
CA THR A 61 -2.18 -9.00 14.48
C THR A 61 -2.45 -7.67 15.18
N GLU A 62 -2.84 -7.71 16.46
CA GLU A 62 -3.01 -6.46 17.22
C GLU A 62 -1.70 -5.67 17.32
N ALA A 63 -0.60 -6.37 17.61
CA ALA A 63 0.71 -5.75 17.78
C ALA A 63 1.15 -5.04 16.49
N GLN A 64 0.90 -5.66 15.33
CA GLN A 64 1.17 -5.05 14.02
C GLN A 64 0.31 -3.79 13.76
N ILE A 65 -0.98 -3.81 14.12
CA ILE A 65 -1.83 -2.62 13.95
C ILE A 65 -1.38 -1.50 14.90
N ARG A 66 -1.08 -1.83 16.16
CA ARG A 66 -0.56 -0.84 17.12
C ARG A 66 0.76 -0.25 16.67
N GLU A 67 1.66 -1.05 16.10
CA GLU A 67 2.93 -0.55 15.57
C GLU A 67 2.75 0.38 14.36
N GLU A 68 1.75 0.15 13.50
CA GLU A 68 1.33 1.13 12.47
C GLU A 68 0.87 2.44 13.11
N HIS A 69 0.02 2.37 14.14
CA HIS A 69 -0.46 3.55 14.84
C HIS A 69 0.70 4.32 15.48
N ASP A 70 1.61 3.64 16.17
CA ASP A 70 2.77 4.25 16.79
C ASP A 70 3.65 4.97 15.76
N PHE A 71 3.88 4.34 14.60
CA PHE A 71 4.59 5.01 13.51
C PHE A 71 3.83 6.22 12.98
N SER A 72 2.50 6.14 12.85
CA SER A 72 1.70 7.29 12.43
C SER A 72 1.77 8.46 13.42
N PHE A 73 1.83 8.18 14.72
CA PHE A 73 1.99 9.19 15.77
C PHE A 73 3.39 9.81 15.77
N GLU A 74 4.44 9.02 15.51
CA GLU A 74 5.80 9.55 15.35
C GLU A 74 5.90 10.52 14.17
N LEU A 75 5.23 10.21 13.05
CA LEU A 75 5.19 11.06 11.87
C LEU A 75 4.38 12.34 12.13
N ASP A 76 3.19 12.23 12.73
CA ASP A 76 2.36 13.38 13.11
C ASP A 76 3.08 14.31 14.10
N ALA A 77 3.75 13.76 15.12
CA ALA A 77 4.56 14.51 16.08
C ALA A 77 5.79 15.22 15.45
N SER A 78 6.21 14.77 14.27
CA SER A 78 7.29 15.38 13.47
C SER A 78 6.75 16.40 12.45
N GLU A 79 5.48 16.81 12.59
CA GLU A 79 4.78 17.74 11.69
C GLU A 79 4.84 17.28 10.23
N LEU A 80 4.73 15.95 10.03
CA LEU A 80 4.65 15.36 8.70
C LEU A 80 3.19 15.16 8.33
N PRO A 81 2.85 15.32 7.04
CA PRO A 81 1.46 15.35 6.65
C PRO A 81 0.91 13.93 6.48
N LEU A 82 0.81 13.19 7.57
CA LEU A 82 0.18 11.89 7.64
C LEU A 82 -1.08 11.99 8.50
N VAL A 83 -2.14 11.29 8.12
CA VAL A 83 -3.36 11.21 8.93
C VAL A 83 -3.25 10.09 9.96
N ALA A 84 -2.86 10.43 11.20
CA ALA A 84 -2.85 9.50 12.33
C ALA A 84 -4.27 9.19 12.86
N PRO A 85 -4.52 8.01 13.44
CA PRO A 85 -5.80 7.70 14.09
C PRO A 85 -5.98 8.52 15.36
N MET A 86 -7.23 8.87 15.69
CA MET A 86 -7.56 9.56 16.91
C MET A 86 -7.26 8.70 18.14
N LYS A 87 -6.77 9.35 19.19
CA LYS A 87 -6.72 8.76 20.53
C LYS A 87 -7.97 9.17 21.31
N ILE A 88 -8.73 8.19 21.77
CA ILE A 88 -9.88 8.37 22.67
C ILE A 88 -9.53 7.64 23.97
N ASP A 89 -9.51 8.38 25.08
CA ASP A 89 -9.05 7.88 26.38
C ASP A 89 -7.65 7.23 26.35
N GLY A 90 -6.77 7.74 25.48
CA GLY A 90 -5.41 7.25 25.30
C GLY A 90 -5.26 6.09 24.32
N GLU A 91 -6.34 5.45 23.91
CA GLU A 91 -6.36 4.33 22.95
C GLU A 91 -6.69 4.80 21.53
N SER A 92 -6.09 4.19 20.52
CA SER A 92 -6.38 4.44 19.11
C SER A 92 -6.86 3.22 18.33
N LEU A 93 -6.73 2.03 18.92
CA LEU A 93 -7.21 0.77 18.37
C LEU A 93 -8.32 0.23 19.25
N PHE A 94 -9.52 0.15 18.69
CA PHE A 94 -10.72 -0.27 19.38
C PHE A 94 -11.13 -1.67 18.91
N SER A 95 -11.90 -2.37 19.73
CA SER A 95 -12.43 -3.69 19.40
C SER A 95 -13.91 -3.76 19.70
N TYR A 96 -14.71 -4.24 18.75
CA TYR A 96 -16.13 -4.44 18.94
C TYR A 96 -16.60 -5.72 18.23
N LYS A 97 -17.27 -6.61 18.98
CA LYS A 97 -17.79 -7.91 18.49
C LYS A 97 -16.80 -8.71 17.63
N GLY A 98 -15.50 -8.66 17.97
CA GLY A 98 -14.44 -9.41 17.28
C GLY A 98 -13.78 -8.68 16.11
N TYR A 99 -14.25 -7.48 15.75
CA TYR A 99 -13.59 -6.61 14.78
C TYR A 99 -12.72 -5.57 15.47
N LYS A 100 -11.56 -5.30 14.89
CA LYS A 100 -10.68 -4.21 15.30
C LYS A 100 -10.90 -3.01 14.38
N PHE A 101 -10.93 -1.81 14.93
CA PHE A 101 -11.11 -0.61 14.15
C PHE A 101 -10.40 0.59 14.75
N ALA A 102 -10.17 1.59 13.91
CA ALA A 102 -9.62 2.88 14.30
C ALA A 102 -10.41 4.01 13.63
N ILE A 103 -10.43 5.18 14.27
CA ILE A 103 -11.13 6.36 13.80
C ILE A 103 -10.07 7.40 13.43
N PHE A 104 -10.22 8.03 12.27
CA PHE A 104 -9.28 9.00 11.71
C PHE A 104 -10.00 10.32 11.44
N PRO A 105 -9.33 11.47 11.62
CA PRO A 105 -9.87 12.74 11.15
C PRO A 105 -9.98 12.69 9.62
N CYS A 106 -11.11 13.13 9.07
CA CYS A 106 -11.26 13.16 7.61
C CYS A 106 -10.49 14.35 7.04
N ARG A 107 -9.41 14.09 6.30
CA ARG A 107 -8.76 15.10 5.47
C ARG A 107 -9.36 15.09 4.07
N GLY A 108 -9.78 16.26 3.59
CA GLY A 108 -10.12 16.46 2.19
C GLY A 108 -8.86 16.65 1.35
N GLY A 109 -9.02 16.68 0.04
CA GLY A 109 -7.94 16.98 -0.90
C GLY A 109 -8.33 16.57 -2.31
N ARG A 110 -7.64 17.13 -3.28
CA ARG A 110 -7.68 16.67 -4.68
C ARG A 110 -6.68 15.54 -4.86
N ILE A 111 -6.88 14.74 -5.90
CA ILE A 111 -5.90 13.73 -6.28
C ILE A 111 -4.62 14.45 -6.74
N PHE A 112 -3.47 13.93 -6.33
CA PHE A 112 -2.15 14.42 -6.74
C PHE A 112 -1.91 14.23 -8.25
N GLU A 113 -1.33 15.24 -8.90
CA GLU A 113 -1.02 15.20 -10.34
C GLU A 113 0.49 15.01 -10.56
N VAL A 114 0.89 13.83 -11.03
CA VAL A 114 2.31 13.44 -11.24
C VAL A 114 3.00 14.29 -12.30
N ASP A 115 2.26 14.82 -13.28
CA ASP A 115 2.85 15.57 -14.39
C ASP A 115 3.31 16.99 -13.98
N ASN A 116 3.05 17.40 -12.74
CA ASN A 116 3.51 18.65 -12.19
C ASN A 116 4.85 18.48 -11.45
N LEU A 117 5.95 18.88 -12.10
CA LEU A 117 7.30 18.75 -11.53
C LEU A 117 7.47 19.49 -10.19
N ASP A 118 6.83 20.66 -10.02
CA ASP A 118 6.89 21.39 -8.75
C ASP A 118 6.25 20.58 -7.61
N GLN A 119 5.12 19.92 -7.89
CA GLN A 119 4.46 19.03 -6.94
C GLN A 119 5.30 17.78 -6.65
N LEU A 120 5.99 17.23 -7.66
CA LEU A 120 6.91 16.10 -7.48
C LEU A 120 8.13 16.44 -6.63
N GLU A 121 8.68 17.64 -6.77
CA GLU A 121 9.81 18.08 -5.95
C GLU A 121 9.40 18.23 -4.48
N TRP A 122 8.23 18.84 -4.24
CA TRP A 122 7.62 18.87 -2.90
C TRP A 122 7.36 17.48 -2.34
N MET A 123 6.85 16.56 -3.16
CA MET A 123 6.67 15.17 -2.79
C MET A 123 8.00 14.54 -2.34
N GLY A 124 9.07 14.77 -3.11
CA GLY A 124 10.43 14.41 -2.74
C GLY A 124 10.81 14.90 -1.35
N ARG A 125 10.63 16.19 -1.07
CA ARG A 125 10.91 16.78 0.27
C ARG A 125 10.17 16.07 1.39
N PHE A 126 8.87 15.84 1.23
CA PHE A 126 8.07 15.18 2.25
C PHE A 126 8.48 13.72 2.46
N LEU A 127 8.74 12.98 1.38
CA LEU A 127 9.27 11.61 1.48
C LEU A 127 10.63 11.57 2.16
N GLY A 128 11.52 12.51 1.85
CA GLY A 128 12.81 12.66 2.51
C GLY A 128 12.63 12.84 4.03
N ARG A 129 11.73 13.73 4.43
CA ARG A 129 11.42 13.94 5.86
C ARG A 129 10.78 12.71 6.52
N ILE A 130 9.84 12.04 5.85
CA ILE A 130 9.23 10.80 6.35
C ILE A 130 10.30 9.74 6.56
N HIS A 131 11.15 9.50 5.56
CA HIS A 131 12.21 8.50 5.65
C HIS A 131 13.29 8.86 6.67
N ALA A 132 13.56 10.15 6.92
CA ALA A 132 14.44 10.59 8.00
C ALA A 132 13.93 10.20 9.39
N VAL A 133 12.61 10.22 9.61
CA VAL A 133 11.98 9.70 10.84
C VAL A 133 11.91 8.17 10.82
N ALA A 134 11.52 7.61 9.68
CA ALA A 134 11.31 6.19 9.49
C ALA A 134 12.59 5.36 9.66
N ALA A 135 13.75 5.94 9.34
CA ALA A 135 15.06 5.31 9.48
C ALA A 135 15.59 5.23 10.93
N GLN A 136 14.99 5.98 11.87
CA GLN A 136 15.51 6.06 13.25
C GLN A 136 15.24 4.79 14.06
N LYS A 137 14.25 4.00 13.66
CA LYS A 137 13.84 2.75 14.33
C LYS A 137 13.41 1.73 13.29
N SER A 138 13.47 0.47 13.66
CA SER A 138 12.89 -0.63 12.87
C SER A 138 11.54 -1.03 13.44
N PHE A 139 10.66 -1.53 12.58
CA PHE A 139 9.53 -2.31 13.05
C PHE A 139 9.99 -3.63 13.68
N SER A 140 9.29 -4.03 14.74
CA SER A 140 9.46 -5.29 15.46
C SER A 140 8.38 -6.30 15.09
N GLU A 141 7.18 -5.83 14.74
CA GLU A 141 6.00 -6.67 14.49
C GLU A 141 5.59 -6.68 13.01
N ARG A 142 5.65 -5.51 12.35
CA ARG A 142 5.37 -5.34 10.92
C ARG A 142 6.43 -6.04 10.09
N PRO A 143 6.03 -6.75 9.04
CA PRO A 143 6.95 -7.53 8.24
C PRO A 143 7.87 -6.65 7.38
N THR A 144 8.89 -7.29 6.86
CA THR A 144 9.81 -6.72 5.87
C THR A 144 9.40 -7.16 4.48
N PHE A 145 9.53 -6.28 3.48
CA PHE A 145 9.47 -6.67 2.07
C PHE A 145 10.47 -7.80 1.80
N ASN A 146 9.99 -8.92 1.29
CA ASN A 146 10.81 -10.10 1.04
C ASN A 146 10.25 -10.86 -0.17
N SER A 147 11.15 -11.49 -0.93
CA SER A 147 10.77 -12.29 -2.10
C SER A 147 9.92 -13.48 -1.70
N GLU A 148 10.26 -14.18 -0.62
CA GLU A 148 9.58 -15.39 -0.16
C GLU A 148 8.04 -15.22 -0.06
N GLU A 149 7.58 -14.18 0.63
CA GLU A 149 6.15 -13.86 0.75
C GLU A 149 5.57 -13.37 -0.59
N MET A 150 6.24 -12.41 -1.24
CA MET A 150 5.64 -11.67 -2.37
C MET A 150 5.74 -12.37 -3.71
N LEU A 151 6.60 -13.40 -3.82
CA LEU A 151 6.85 -14.15 -5.04
C LEU A 151 6.60 -15.66 -4.83
N GLN A 152 7.39 -16.34 -3.99
CA GLN A 152 7.31 -17.80 -3.83
C GLN A 152 5.95 -18.22 -3.25
N GLN A 153 5.53 -17.65 -2.13
CA GLN A 153 4.23 -17.94 -1.52
C GLN A 153 3.08 -17.47 -2.41
N ALA A 154 3.23 -16.31 -3.06
CA ALA A 154 2.25 -15.81 -4.01
C ALA A 154 2.05 -16.75 -5.20
N GLN A 155 3.13 -17.34 -5.74
CA GLN A 155 3.07 -18.37 -6.77
C GLN A 155 2.27 -19.59 -6.31
N LEU A 156 2.57 -20.12 -5.12
CA LEU A 156 1.85 -21.27 -4.56
C LEU A 156 0.35 -20.98 -4.38
N ILE A 157 -0.01 -19.76 -3.99
CA ILE A 157 -1.41 -19.33 -3.90
C ILE A 157 -2.06 -19.34 -5.29
N ILE A 158 -1.39 -18.81 -6.32
CA ILE A 158 -1.93 -18.76 -7.68
C ILE A 158 -2.09 -20.19 -8.23
N GLU A 159 -1.09 -21.05 -8.06
CA GLU A 159 -1.11 -22.47 -8.46
C GLU A 159 -2.27 -23.22 -7.79
N GLY A 160 -2.46 -23.03 -6.48
CA GLY A 160 -3.53 -23.66 -5.71
C GLY A 160 -4.92 -23.07 -5.94
N SER A 161 -5.05 -21.95 -6.65
CA SER A 161 -6.31 -21.21 -6.76
C SER A 161 -7.31 -21.78 -7.77
N ASN A 162 -6.83 -22.55 -8.75
CA ASN A 162 -7.60 -23.02 -9.91
C ASN A 162 -8.24 -21.92 -10.77
N PHE A 163 -7.81 -20.65 -10.65
CA PHE A 163 -8.32 -19.57 -11.51
C PHE A 163 -7.63 -19.49 -12.88
N VAL A 164 -6.41 -20.01 -13.01
CA VAL A 164 -5.68 -20.04 -14.29
C VAL A 164 -6.33 -21.05 -15.25
N PRO A 165 -6.84 -20.65 -16.43
CA PRO A 165 -7.48 -21.57 -17.36
C PRO A 165 -6.53 -22.67 -17.83
N ALA A 166 -7.05 -23.88 -18.02
CA ALA A 166 -6.25 -25.05 -18.38
C ALA A 166 -5.43 -24.84 -19.67
N GLY A 167 -6.00 -24.16 -20.68
CA GLY A 167 -5.30 -23.83 -21.94
C GLY A 167 -4.15 -22.83 -21.79
N LEU A 168 -4.14 -22.03 -20.72
CA LEU A 168 -3.14 -21.01 -20.44
C LEU A 168 -2.16 -21.41 -19.34
N SER A 169 -2.42 -22.51 -18.64
CA SER A 169 -1.65 -22.95 -17.47
C SER A 169 -0.15 -23.07 -17.79
N LEU A 170 0.22 -23.85 -18.80
CA LEU A 170 1.63 -24.03 -19.18
C LEU A 170 2.32 -22.70 -19.53
N PRO A 171 1.83 -21.88 -20.49
CA PRO A 171 2.50 -20.63 -20.84
C PRO A 171 2.53 -19.62 -19.68
N PHE A 172 1.51 -19.58 -18.83
CA PHE A 172 1.47 -18.71 -17.65
C PHE A 172 2.51 -19.10 -16.59
N PHE A 173 2.49 -20.35 -16.13
CA PHE A 173 3.42 -20.76 -15.07
C PHE A 173 4.87 -20.78 -15.55
N THR A 174 5.11 -21.06 -16.84
CA THR A 174 6.46 -20.97 -17.43
C THR A 174 7.05 -19.56 -17.31
N ILE A 175 6.29 -18.51 -17.68
CA ILE A 175 6.81 -17.14 -17.59
C ILE A 175 6.84 -16.65 -16.14
N LEU A 176 5.87 -17.05 -15.31
CA LEU A 176 5.82 -16.70 -13.90
C LEU A 176 7.07 -17.19 -13.16
N GLU A 177 7.46 -18.46 -13.33
CA GLU A 177 8.64 -19.04 -12.70
C GLU A 177 9.94 -18.29 -13.11
N GLN A 178 10.08 -17.96 -14.39
CA GLN A 178 11.24 -17.23 -14.90
C GLN A 178 11.37 -15.84 -14.26
N VAL A 179 10.26 -15.09 -14.25
CA VAL A 179 10.20 -13.75 -13.66
C VAL A 179 10.46 -13.77 -12.16
N ILE A 180 9.87 -14.71 -11.43
CA ILE A 180 10.09 -14.91 -9.99
C ILE A 180 11.55 -15.22 -9.70
N THR A 181 12.17 -16.11 -10.49
CA THR A 181 13.56 -16.51 -10.31
C THR A 181 14.49 -15.30 -10.44
N VAL A 182 14.36 -14.53 -11.52
CA VAL A 182 15.22 -13.36 -11.76
C VAL A 182 14.98 -12.27 -10.71
N ALA A 183 13.72 -11.91 -10.43
CA ALA A 183 13.40 -10.87 -9.45
C ALA A 183 13.86 -11.26 -8.04
N SER A 184 13.73 -12.52 -7.63
CA SER A 184 14.21 -12.99 -6.33
C SER A 184 15.74 -12.89 -6.22
N GLN A 185 16.46 -13.21 -7.29
CA GLN A 185 17.92 -13.12 -7.32
C GLN A 185 18.41 -11.66 -7.27
N GLN A 186 17.75 -10.77 -8.01
CA GLN A 186 18.12 -9.36 -8.10
C GLN A 186 17.71 -8.56 -6.85
N TYR A 187 16.68 -8.98 -6.12
CA TYR A 187 16.26 -8.30 -4.90
C TYR A 187 17.22 -8.56 -3.73
N GLN A 188 18.22 -7.67 -3.60
CA GLN A 188 19.23 -7.70 -2.55
C GLN A 188 19.36 -6.32 -1.88
N PRO A 189 18.36 -5.87 -1.09
CA PRO A 189 18.41 -4.57 -0.44
C PRO A 189 19.55 -4.50 0.57
N ARG A 190 20.36 -3.43 0.54
CA ARG A 190 21.47 -3.22 1.49
C ARG A 190 21.05 -2.47 2.76
N SER A 191 20.07 -1.59 2.62
CA SER A 191 19.51 -0.79 3.70
C SER A 191 18.00 -0.91 3.68
N GLN A 192 17.40 -1.03 4.86
CA GLN A 192 15.95 -1.09 5.01
C GLN A 192 15.52 -0.14 6.13
N ILE A 193 14.44 0.57 5.89
CA ILE A 193 13.82 1.51 6.82
C ILE A 193 12.33 1.19 6.93
N ARG A 194 11.62 1.80 7.88
CA ARG A 194 10.15 1.76 7.88
C ARG A 194 9.65 2.53 6.66
N LEU A 195 8.62 2.04 6.01
CA LEU A 195 8.06 2.60 4.78
C LEU A 195 6.57 2.84 4.93
N HIS A 196 6.03 3.73 4.10
CA HIS A 196 4.61 3.72 3.78
C HIS A 196 4.21 2.39 3.11
N GLY A 197 5.07 1.85 2.25
CA GLY A 197 4.95 0.53 1.63
C GLY A 197 4.02 0.49 0.42
N ASP A 198 3.04 1.39 0.35
CA ASP A 198 2.12 1.59 -0.77
C ASP A 198 1.99 3.09 -1.16
N CYS A 199 3.12 3.80 -1.19
CA CYS A 199 3.16 5.22 -1.58
C CYS A 199 2.96 5.38 -3.10
N HIS A 200 1.70 5.51 -3.52
CA HIS A 200 1.32 5.87 -4.89
C HIS A 200 0.28 7.00 -4.86
N VAL A 201 0.00 7.60 -6.02
CA VAL A 201 -0.88 8.78 -6.14
C VAL A 201 -2.28 8.63 -5.56
N GLY A 202 -2.78 7.40 -5.43
CA GLY A 202 -4.10 7.14 -4.85
C GLY A 202 -4.13 7.33 -3.33
N ASN A 203 -2.98 7.19 -2.67
CA ASN A 203 -2.80 7.35 -1.23
C ASN A 203 -2.22 8.73 -0.86
N ILE A 204 -2.25 9.68 -1.79
CA ILE A 204 -1.76 11.04 -1.62
C ILE A 204 -2.90 12.01 -1.94
N LEU A 205 -3.34 12.76 -0.94
CA LEU A 205 -4.34 13.81 -1.08
C LEU A 205 -3.64 15.17 -1.09
N TRP A 206 -3.93 16.03 -2.06
CA TRP A 206 -3.34 17.35 -2.15
C TRP A 206 -4.31 18.44 -1.71
N THR A 207 -3.86 19.33 -0.82
CA THR A 207 -4.63 20.50 -0.37
C THR A 207 -3.83 21.78 -0.62
N GLU A 208 -4.45 22.94 -0.40
CA GLU A 208 -3.76 24.23 -0.51
C GLU A 208 -2.57 24.36 0.45
N VAL A 209 -2.56 23.60 1.55
CA VAL A 209 -1.47 23.61 2.55
C VAL A 209 -0.42 22.51 2.33
N GLY A 210 -0.60 21.65 1.32
CA GLY A 210 0.35 20.59 0.97
C GLY A 210 -0.28 19.20 0.78
N PRO A 211 0.55 18.17 0.51
CA PRO A 211 0.10 16.78 0.44
C PRO A 211 -0.33 16.30 1.82
N HIS A 212 -1.15 15.26 1.85
CA HIS A 212 -1.48 14.40 2.98
C HIS A 212 -1.35 12.96 2.52
N PHE A 213 -0.46 12.20 3.15
CA PHE A 213 -0.36 10.76 2.99
C PHE A 213 -1.44 10.09 3.83
N VAL A 214 -2.08 9.09 3.26
CA VAL A 214 -3.13 8.31 3.90
C VAL A 214 -2.84 6.83 3.78
N ASP A 215 -3.41 6.06 4.70
CA ASP A 215 -3.38 4.60 4.72
C ASP A 215 -2.00 3.94 4.85
N LEU A 216 -1.54 3.81 6.10
CA LEU A 216 -0.36 3.01 6.44
C LEU A 216 -0.66 1.50 6.59
N ASP A 217 -1.78 0.98 6.06
CA ASP A 217 -2.10 -0.45 6.21
C ASP A 217 -1.01 -1.39 5.70
N ASP A 218 -0.31 -0.95 4.67
CA ASP A 218 0.76 -1.68 3.99
C ASP A 218 2.16 -1.21 4.43
N CYS A 219 2.27 -0.47 5.55
CA CYS A 219 3.56 -0.09 6.10
C CYS A 219 4.36 -1.34 6.49
N ARG A 220 5.63 -1.35 6.05
CA ARG A 220 6.56 -2.48 6.17
C ARG A 220 7.98 -1.96 6.26
N MET A 221 8.91 -2.81 6.67
CA MET A 221 10.34 -2.55 6.49
C MET A 221 10.73 -2.80 5.03
N GLY A 222 11.57 -1.95 4.44
CA GLY A 222 12.06 -2.18 3.07
C GLY A 222 13.00 -1.09 2.56
N PRO A 223 13.48 -1.19 1.31
CA PRO A 223 14.33 -0.17 0.71
C PRO A 223 13.51 1.10 0.43
N ALA A 224 14.06 2.27 0.70
CA ALA A 224 13.44 3.57 0.49
C ALA A 224 12.89 3.78 -0.93
N VAL A 225 13.52 3.16 -1.94
CA VAL A 225 13.04 3.22 -3.34
C VAL A 225 11.60 2.72 -3.51
N GLN A 226 11.11 1.85 -2.62
CA GLN A 226 9.74 1.32 -2.65
C GLN A 226 8.70 2.43 -2.63
N ASP A 227 8.91 3.49 -1.83
CA ASP A 227 7.98 4.62 -1.75
C ASP A 227 8.22 5.69 -2.83
N ILE A 228 9.18 5.46 -3.74
CA ILE A 228 9.57 6.39 -4.81
C ILE A 228 9.13 5.87 -6.18
N TRP A 229 9.44 4.62 -6.51
CA TRP A 229 9.31 4.12 -7.90
C TRP A 229 7.87 4.10 -8.41
N MET A 230 6.89 3.98 -7.50
CA MET A 230 5.47 3.91 -7.86
C MET A 230 4.89 5.24 -8.35
N MET A 231 5.64 6.34 -8.20
CA MET A 231 5.30 7.64 -8.79
C MET A 231 5.86 7.81 -10.20
N LEU A 232 6.79 6.96 -10.64
CA LEU A 232 7.41 7.07 -11.95
C LEU A 232 6.46 6.56 -13.04
N SER A 233 6.30 7.34 -14.10
CA SER A 233 5.39 7.07 -15.21
C SER A 233 5.98 7.53 -16.55
N GLY A 234 5.39 7.04 -17.63
CA GLY A 234 5.83 7.40 -18.99
C GLY A 234 7.07 6.64 -19.45
N ASP A 235 7.70 7.17 -20.50
CA ASP A 235 8.91 6.59 -21.08
C ASP A 235 10.15 6.77 -20.17
N ARG A 236 11.27 6.14 -20.56
CA ARG A 236 12.49 6.16 -19.75
C ARG A 236 13.03 7.58 -19.51
N GLN A 237 12.90 8.51 -20.45
CA GLN A 237 13.38 9.88 -20.27
C GLN A 237 12.49 10.64 -19.27
N GLN A 238 11.16 10.45 -19.36
CA GLN A 238 10.20 11.00 -18.41
C GLN A 238 10.44 10.46 -17.01
N GLN A 239 10.64 9.15 -16.85
CA GLN A 239 10.95 8.53 -15.56
C GLN A 239 12.25 9.04 -14.95
N LEU A 240 13.29 9.28 -15.77
CA LEU A 240 14.55 9.86 -15.29
C LEU A 240 14.37 11.30 -14.81
N LEU A 241 13.60 12.11 -15.53
CA LEU A 241 13.26 13.47 -15.13
C LEU A 241 12.49 13.48 -13.80
N GLN A 242 11.43 12.67 -13.69
CA GLN A 242 10.64 12.54 -12.46
C GLN A 242 11.50 12.06 -11.29
N LEU A 243 12.34 11.05 -11.50
CA LEU A 243 13.25 10.54 -10.47
C LEU A 243 14.23 11.63 -10.01
N ASP A 244 14.85 12.36 -10.93
CA ASP A 244 15.76 13.45 -10.59
C ASP A 244 15.07 14.57 -9.80
N THR A 245 13.86 14.96 -10.20
CA THR A 245 13.04 15.93 -9.48
C THR A 245 12.68 15.46 -8.07
N ILE A 246 12.21 14.22 -7.91
CA ILE A 246 11.90 13.65 -6.59
C ILE A 246 13.15 13.59 -5.73
N LEU A 247 14.27 13.09 -6.27
CA LEU A 247 15.51 12.94 -5.52
C LEU A 247 16.14 14.28 -5.14
N THR A 248 15.95 15.34 -5.94
CA THR A 248 16.39 16.69 -5.60
C THR A 248 15.75 17.15 -4.29
N GLY A 249 14.41 17.06 -4.18
CA GLY A 249 13.72 17.41 -2.94
C GLY A 249 13.99 16.41 -1.79
N TYR A 250 14.07 15.12 -2.09
CA TYR A 250 14.29 14.07 -1.10
C TYR A 250 15.63 14.23 -0.37
N ASN A 251 16.70 14.50 -1.11
CA ASN A 251 18.05 14.59 -0.57
C ASN A 251 18.29 15.83 0.30
N GLU A 252 17.38 16.79 0.32
CA GLU A 252 17.41 17.90 1.30
C GLU A 252 17.25 17.40 2.74
N PHE A 253 16.52 16.29 2.94
CA PHE A 253 16.14 15.80 4.27
C PHE A 253 16.64 14.39 4.57
N TYR A 254 16.86 13.55 3.55
CA TYR A 254 17.40 12.20 3.74
C TYR A 254 18.17 11.74 2.51
N ARG A 255 19.33 11.09 2.72
CA ARG A 255 20.19 10.66 1.61
C ARG A 255 19.62 9.42 0.92
N PHE A 256 19.37 9.52 -0.37
CA PHE A 256 19.03 8.38 -1.21
C PHE A 256 20.29 7.61 -1.63
N GLU A 257 20.22 6.28 -1.59
CA GLU A 257 21.29 5.42 -2.09
C GLU A 257 20.95 4.91 -3.49
N ALA A 258 21.72 5.33 -4.50
CA ALA A 258 21.49 4.95 -5.90
C ALA A 258 21.56 3.42 -6.14
N ASN A 259 22.21 2.67 -5.26
CA ASN A 259 22.24 1.21 -5.28
C ASN A 259 20.86 0.55 -5.08
N GLN A 260 19.83 1.32 -4.72
CA GLN A 260 18.45 0.85 -4.62
C GLN A 260 17.70 0.91 -5.96
N LEU A 261 18.16 1.69 -6.94
CA LEU A 261 17.51 1.80 -8.26
C LEU A 261 17.40 0.45 -9.00
N PRO A 262 18.39 -0.46 -8.94
CA PRO A 262 18.25 -1.81 -9.51
C PRO A 262 17.13 -2.64 -8.87
N LEU A 263 16.64 -2.29 -7.68
CA LEU A 263 15.59 -3.04 -6.99
C LEU A 263 14.19 -2.75 -7.57
N ILE A 264 14.03 -1.69 -8.38
CA ILE A 264 12.73 -1.21 -8.88
C ILE A 264 11.97 -2.32 -9.62
N GLU A 265 12.62 -2.98 -10.58
CA GLU A 265 11.96 -4.03 -11.38
C GLU A 265 11.62 -5.27 -10.55
N SER A 266 12.44 -5.58 -9.54
CA SER A 266 12.16 -6.67 -8.60
C SER A 266 10.95 -6.34 -7.70
N LEU A 267 10.88 -5.12 -7.18
CA LEU A 267 9.75 -4.64 -6.38
C LEU A 267 8.46 -4.55 -7.21
N ARG A 268 8.55 -4.10 -8.47
CA ARG A 268 7.42 -4.11 -9.40
C ARG A 268 6.92 -5.52 -9.67
N THR A 269 7.85 -6.46 -9.87
CA THR A 269 7.52 -7.88 -10.03
C THR A 269 6.81 -8.43 -8.78
N MET A 270 7.33 -8.14 -7.59
CA MET A 270 6.69 -8.48 -6.31
C MET A 270 5.27 -7.93 -6.23
N ARG A 271 5.05 -6.66 -6.59
CA ARG A 271 3.72 -6.05 -6.60
C ARG A 271 2.77 -6.76 -7.56
N VAL A 272 3.20 -7.05 -8.79
CA VAL A 272 2.38 -7.70 -9.83
C VAL A 272 1.98 -9.12 -9.41
N VAL A 273 2.95 -9.93 -8.98
CA VAL A 273 2.70 -11.34 -8.60
C VAL A 273 1.85 -11.40 -7.34
N ASN A 274 2.17 -10.60 -6.32
CA ASN A 274 1.40 -10.56 -5.08
C ASN A 274 -0.03 -10.04 -5.30
N TYR A 275 -0.25 -9.12 -6.24
CA TYR A 275 -1.60 -8.65 -6.58
C TYR A 275 -2.47 -9.76 -7.17
N MET A 276 -1.92 -10.59 -8.07
CA MET A 276 -2.62 -11.78 -8.59
C MET A 276 -2.97 -12.75 -7.47
N ALA A 277 -2.02 -13.07 -6.59
CA ALA A 277 -2.23 -13.95 -5.45
C ALA A 277 -3.26 -13.40 -4.46
N TRP A 278 -3.24 -12.08 -4.23
CA TRP A 278 -4.21 -11.39 -3.38
C TRP A 278 -5.63 -11.52 -3.91
N LEU A 279 -5.85 -11.32 -5.21
CA LEU A 279 -7.15 -11.55 -5.85
C LEU A 279 -7.59 -13.02 -5.70
N CYS A 280 -6.69 -13.98 -5.96
CA CYS A 280 -6.97 -15.41 -5.77
C CYS A 280 -7.45 -15.70 -4.33
N LYS A 281 -6.69 -15.22 -3.33
CA LYS A 281 -6.96 -15.47 -1.91
C LYS A 281 -8.28 -14.87 -1.44
N ARG A 282 -8.73 -13.78 -2.06
CA ARG A 282 -9.87 -12.98 -1.59
C ARG A 282 -11.11 -13.11 -2.45
N TRP A 283 -11.06 -13.92 -3.50
CA TRP A 283 -12.17 -14.06 -4.44
C TRP A 283 -13.50 -14.50 -3.83
N GLN A 284 -13.48 -15.23 -2.70
CA GLN A 284 -14.69 -15.65 -1.99
C GLN A 284 -15.40 -14.50 -1.26
N ASP A 285 -14.73 -13.36 -1.01
CA ASP A 285 -15.37 -12.16 -0.47
C ASP A 285 -16.26 -11.53 -1.57
N PRO A 286 -17.58 -11.38 -1.35
CA PRO A 286 -18.49 -10.89 -2.39
C PRO A 286 -18.14 -9.52 -2.99
N ALA A 287 -17.36 -8.71 -2.27
CA ALA A 287 -16.88 -7.44 -2.80
C ALA A 287 -15.90 -7.63 -3.97
N PHE A 288 -15.14 -8.73 -4.00
CA PHE A 288 -14.08 -8.94 -5.00
C PHE A 288 -14.67 -9.25 -6.39
N PRO A 289 -15.55 -10.24 -6.58
CA PRO A 289 -16.17 -10.47 -7.88
C PRO A 289 -16.95 -9.26 -8.42
N ARG A 290 -17.53 -8.44 -7.52
CA ARG A 290 -18.26 -7.22 -7.90
C ARG A 290 -17.35 -6.12 -8.44
N ASN A 291 -16.17 -5.93 -7.85
CA ASN A 291 -15.26 -4.85 -8.21
C ASN A 291 -14.18 -5.28 -9.22
N PHE A 292 -13.88 -6.58 -9.30
CA PHE A 292 -12.90 -7.16 -10.21
C PHE A 292 -13.53 -8.22 -11.13
N PRO A 293 -14.66 -7.94 -11.81
CA PRO A 293 -15.39 -8.95 -12.60
C PRO A 293 -14.56 -9.53 -13.75
N TRP A 294 -13.50 -8.83 -14.15
CA TRP A 294 -12.57 -9.24 -15.19
C TRP A 294 -11.55 -10.31 -14.74
N PHE A 295 -11.32 -10.48 -13.44
CA PHE A 295 -10.23 -11.33 -12.93
C PHE A 295 -10.41 -12.81 -13.30
N ASN A 296 -11.61 -13.36 -13.11
CA ASN A 296 -11.91 -14.76 -13.44
C ASN A 296 -12.30 -14.93 -14.92
N THR A 297 -11.52 -14.34 -15.82
CA THR A 297 -11.74 -14.45 -17.28
C THR A 297 -10.47 -14.90 -17.98
N GLU A 298 -10.62 -15.64 -19.07
CA GLU A 298 -9.47 -16.10 -19.87
C GLU A 298 -8.62 -14.92 -20.38
N LYS A 299 -9.28 -13.87 -20.86
CA LYS A 299 -8.64 -12.63 -21.33
C LYS A 299 -7.71 -12.00 -20.29
N TYR A 300 -8.09 -12.01 -19.00
CA TYR A 300 -7.24 -11.46 -17.95
C TYR A 300 -5.92 -12.24 -17.85
N TRP A 301 -5.97 -13.57 -17.85
CA TRP A 301 -4.79 -14.42 -17.74
C TRP A 301 -3.91 -14.35 -19.00
N GLU A 302 -4.49 -14.20 -20.20
CA GLU A 302 -3.73 -13.89 -21.42
C GLU A 302 -2.95 -12.57 -21.28
N GLN A 303 -3.61 -11.54 -20.74
CA GLN A 303 -2.96 -10.25 -20.46
C GLN A 303 -1.88 -10.37 -19.40
N GLN A 304 -2.06 -11.21 -18.37
CA GLN A 304 -1.03 -11.45 -17.36
C GLN A 304 0.20 -12.14 -17.94
N ILE A 305 0.04 -13.08 -18.89
CA ILE A 305 1.16 -13.68 -19.61
C ILE A 305 1.97 -12.60 -20.35
N LEU A 306 1.30 -11.70 -21.08
CA LEU A 306 1.97 -10.62 -21.81
C LEU A 306 2.68 -9.67 -20.84
N MET A 307 2.01 -9.24 -19.77
CA MET A 307 2.57 -8.39 -18.73
C MET A 307 3.82 -9.02 -18.09
N LEU A 308 3.80 -10.32 -17.78
CA LEU A 308 4.96 -11.02 -17.21
C LEU A 308 6.13 -11.10 -18.22
N LYS A 309 5.86 -11.25 -19.51
CA LYS A 309 6.91 -11.17 -20.55
C LYS A 309 7.52 -9.78 -20.65
N GLU A 310 6.70 -8.74 -20.57
CA GLU A 310 7.17 -7.35 -20.53
C GLU A 310 8.00 -7.09 -19.27
N GLN A 311 7.59 -7.61 -18.11
CA GLN A 311 8.40 -7.52 -16.89
C GLN A 311 9.70 -8.30 -16.96
N MET A 312 9.72 -9.49 -17.58
CA MET A 312 10.96 -10.21 -17.82
C MET A 312 11.95 -9.39 -18.67
N SER A 313 11.44 -8.71 -19.71
CA SER A 313 12.24 -7.80 -20.53
C SER A 313 12.77 -6.63 -19.68
N ALA A 314 11.92 -6.02 -18.83
CA ALA A 314 12.32 -4.91 -17.96
C ALA A 314 13.39 -5.31 -16.94
N LEU A 315 13.26 -6.48 -16.29
CA LEU A 315 14.26 -7.06 -15.37
C LEU A 315 15.65 -7.28 -16.01
N GLN A 316 15.71 -7.39 -17.35
CA GLN A 316 16.95 -7.58 -18.11
C GLN A 316 17.54 -6.26 -18.64
N GLN A 317 16.77 -5.17 -18.61
CA GLN A 317 17.27 -3.87 -19.03
C GLN A 317 18.19 -3.24 -17.99
N PRO A 318 19.12 -2.35 -18.41
CA PRO A 318 19.88 -1.55 -17.46
C PRO A 318 18.95 -0.75 -16.55
N PRO A 319 19.21 -0.71 -15.23
CA PRO A 319 18.38 0.03 -14.29
C PRO A 319 18.38 1.53 -14.60
N LEU A 320 17.40 2.25 -14.06
CA LEU A 320 17.46 3.71 -14.04
C LEU A 320 18.75 4.15 -13.33
N SER A 321 19.40 5.17 -13.86
CA SER A 321 20.66 5.70 -13.34
C SER A 321 20.69 7.20 -13.60
N LEU A 322 21.04 7.97 -12.56
CA LEU A 322 21.24 9.40 -12.65
C LEU A 322 22.73 9.70 -12.52
N LEU A 323 23.25 10.57 -13.39
CA LEU A 323 24.63 11.04 -13.31
C LEU A 323 24.72 12.07 -12.18
N GLY A 324 25.15 11.66 -10.98
CA GLY A 324 25.33 12.58 -9.85
C GLY A 324 24.96 12.04 -8.46
N TYR A 325 24.41 10.83 -8.37
CA TYR A 325 23.95 10.20 -7.11
C TYR A 325 24.75 8.95 -6.75
#